data_AF-D7W988-F1
#
_entry.id   AF-D7W988-F1
#
_cell.length_a   1.000
_cell.length_b   1.000
_cell.length_c   1.000
_cell.angle_alpha   90.00
_cell.angle_beta   90.00
_cell.angle_gamma   90.00
#
_symmetry.space_group_name_H-M   'P 1'
#
loop_
_entity.id
_entity.type
_entity.pdbx_description
1 polymer ?
#
loop_
_entity_poly.entity_id
_entity_poly.type
_entity_poly.pdbx_seq_one_letter_code
_entity_poly.pdbx_strand_id
1 'polypeptide(L)'
;MIVTLSMTVQGSRPEITRVLNVEDAIDLSGMAALIDAAFGFSGTSDHFFASEDGGSRTLYTDEPTDGELSEHTLTVADIDGMTYFYDPAATWAVSIDVLGTTDVDMPSPMLVDALGPDVLEACGSPDMMSAFHTEALRLAAGLEPDLKVSPLLLSFMPVMSPERLVERLSHAHHPSVAERIAYTAENLFLTNDDELMDDPRAPEIIEGFDSFVQSRPDLQQILDLDPNPERNPTLIAAMSEFFADQASELTEEPDEDTDSDERDEKD
;
A
#
# COMPACT_ATOMS: atom_id res chain seq x y z
N MET A 1 -8.86 -0.64 -12.91
CA MET A 1 -7.78 -0.73 -13.94
C MET A 1 -6.44 -0.92 -13.22
N ILE A 2 -5.39 -1.42 -13.88
CA ILE A 2 -4.06 -1.51 -13.25
C ILE A 2 -3.17 -0.38 -13.77
N VAL A 3 -2.58 0.37 -12.84
CA VAL A 3 -1.65 1.47 -13.09
C VAL A 3 -0.24 1.03 -12.73
N THR A 4 0.73 1.35 -13.59
CA THR A 4 2.14 1.12 -13.33
C THR A 4 2.77 2.38 -12.77
N LEU A 5 3.34 2.27 -11.57
CA LEU A 5 3.98 3.34 -10.83
C LEU A 5 5.49 3.12 -10.75
N SER A 6 6.25 4.19 -10.94
CA SER A 6 7.70 4.24 -10.64
C SER A 6 7.89 5.10 -9.41
N MET A 7 8.51 4.56 -8.38
CA MET A 7 8.75 5.25 -7.12
C MET A 7 10.25 5.31 -6.84
N THR A 8 10.78 6.47 -6.49
CA THR A 8 12.23 6.66 -6.27
C THR A 8 12.52 7.47 -5.02
N VAL A 9 13.43 6.98 -4.16
CA VAL A 9 13.90 7.73 -2.99
C VAL A 9 14.79 8.88 -3.46
N GLN A 10 14.35 10.11 -3.24
CA GLN A 10 15.07 11.32 -3.62
C GLN A 10 16.40 11.42 -2.87
N GLY A 11 17.45 11.87 -3.58
CA GLY A 11 18.77 12.06 -2.99
C GLY A 11 19.56 10.78 -2.69
N SER A 12 18.98 9.59 -2.87
CA SER A 12 19.67 8.33 -2.60
C SER A 12 20.76 8.02 -3.63
N ARG A 13 21.91 7.52 -3.16
CA ARG A 13 23.01 6.99 -3.97
C ARG A 13 23.62 5.74 -3.30
N PRO A 14 23.48 4.54 -3.86
CA PRO A 14 22.89 4.22 -5.15
C PRO A 14 21.39 4.56 -5.20
N GLU A 15 20.90 4.77 -6.40
CA GLU A 15 19.48 5.07 -6.63
C GLU A 15 18.62 3.92 -6.12
N ILE A 16 17.57 4.26 -5.35
CA ILE A 16 16.61 3.31 -4.81
C ILE A 16 15.27 3.53 -5.50
N THR A 17 14.87 2.56 -6.31
CA THR A 17 13.65 2.64 -7.12
C THR A 17 12.84 1.36 -6.99
N ARG A 18 11.52 1.49 -7.02
CA ARG A 18 10.55 0.40 -7.03
C ARG A 18 9.56 0.65 -8.15
N VAL A 19 9.28 -0.36 -8.96
CA VAL A 19 8.25 -0.30 -10.00
C VAL A 19 7.15 -1.29 -9.62
N LEU A 20 5.93 -0.79 -9.46
CA LEU A 20 4.79 -1.60 -9.05
C LEU A 20 3.64 -1.44 -10.05
N ASN A 21 2.88 -2.51 -10.21
CA ASN A 21 1.55 -2.49 -10.76
C ASN A 21 0.56 -2.49 -9.60
N VAL A 22 -0.39 -1.56 -9.58
CA VAL A 22 -1.38 -1.42 -8.51
C VAL A 22 -2.76 -1.16 -9.10
N GLU A 23 -3.83 -1.39 -8.33
CA GLU A 23 -5.17 -1.02 -8.78
C GLU A 23 -5.34 0.50 -8.72
N ASP A 24 -6.03 1.05 -9.71
CA ASP A 24 -6.31 2.49 -9.82
C ASP A 24 -7.22 3.01 -8.70
N ALA A 25 -8.04 2.13 -8.11
CA ALA A 25 -8.97 2.45 -7.04
C ALA A 25 -8.30 2.58 -5.65
N ILE A 26 -7.02 2.22 -5.52
CA ILE A 26 -6.29 2.37 -4.25
C ILE A 26 -6.16 3.86 -3.93
N ASP A 27 -6.55 4.25 -2.72
CA ASP A 27 -6.38 5.60 -2.22
C ASP A 27 -4.93 5.88 -1.76
N LEU A 28 -4.63 7.11 -1.36
CA LEU A 28 -3.27 7.43 -0.94
C LEU A 28 -2.87 6.75 0.38
N SER A 29 -3.83 6.34 1.22
CA SER A 29 -3.55 5.60 2.46
C SER A 29 -3.06 4.18 2.15
N GLY A 30 -3.78 3.45 1.30
CA GLY A 30 -3.34 2.16 0.78
C GLY A 30 -2.02 2.27 0.02
N MET A 31 -1.83 3.35 -0.74
CA MET A 31 -0.57 3.64 -1.41
C MET A 31 0.60 3.86 -0.41
N ALA A 32 0.37 4.55 0.70
CA ALA A 32 1.39 4.74 1.76
C ALA A 32 1.87 3.40 2.31
N ALA A 33 0.94 2.50 2.63
CA ALA A 33 1.26 1.15 3.10
C ALA A 33 2.08 0.35 2.07
N LEU A 34 1.76 0.48 0.77
CA LEU A 34 2.52 -0.17 -0.30
C LEU A 34 3.92 0.42 -0.47
N ILE A 35 4.08 1.75 -0.35
CA ILE A 35 5.38 2.42 -0.35
C ILE A 35 6.23 1.88 0.81
N ASP A 36 5.66 1.81 2.01
CA ASP A 36 6.36 1.31 3.19
C ASP A 36 6.87 -0.12 2.98
N ALA A 37 6.00 -1.00 2.48
CA ALA A 37 6.35 -2.38 2.17
C ALA A 37 7.44 -2.49 1.09
N ALA A 38 7.33 -1.67 0.03
CA ALA A 38 8.22 -1.70 -1.12
C ALA A 38 9.64 -1.23 -0.75
N PHE A 39 9.76 -0.18 0.05
CA PHE A 39 11.06 0.37 0.45
C PHE A 39 11.59 -0.21 1.76
N GLY A 40 10.76 -0.88 2.56
CA GLY A 40 11.16 -1.41 3.87
C GLY A 40 11.14 -0.37 4.99
N PHE A 41 10.28 0.64 4.88
CA PHE A 41 9.95 1.50 6.03
C PHE A 41 9.16 0.71 7.07
N SER A 42 9.21 1.17 8.31
CA SER A 42 8.45 0.52 9.39
C SER A 42 6.96 0.85 9.40
N GLY A 43 6.54 1.95 8.74
CA GLY A 43 5.17 2.46 8.79
C GLY A 43 4.79 3.04 10.16
N THR A 44 5.79 3.44 10.97
CA THR A 44 5.56 3.92 12.35
C THR A 44 5.79 5.41 12.54
N SER A 45 6.39 6.07 11.54
CA SER A 45 6.59 7.52 11.54
C SER A 45 5.48 8.23 10.78
N ASP A 46 5.28 9.51 11.09
CA ASP A 46 4.34 10.35 10.36
C ASP A 46 4.70 10.41 8.87
N HIS A 47 3.68 10.47 8.02
CA HIS A 47 3.82 10.65 6.58
C HIS A 47 2.83 11.67 6.03
N PHE A 48 3.10 12.13 4.81
CA PHE A 48 2.15 12.91 4.02
C PHE A 48 2.50 12.88 2.54
N PHE A 49 1.51 13.15 1.68
CA PHE A 49 1.74 13.35 0.25
C PHE A 49 1.71 14.83 -0.10
N ALA A 50 2.52 15.20 -1.09
CA ALA A 50 2.46 16.51 -1.71
C ALA A 50 2.29 16.37 -3.21
N SER A 51 1.33 17.13 -3.76
CA SER A 51 1.21 17.38 -5.20
C SER A 51 1.58 18.83 -5.50
N GLU A 52 2.28 19.05 -6.60
CA GLU A 52 2.55 20.37 -7.15
C GLU A 52 1.81 20.51 -8.48
N ASP A 53 0.72 21.29 -8.48
CA ASP A 53 0.00 21.62 -9.71
C ASP A 53 -0.01 23.14 -9.92
N GLY A 54 0.42 23.58 -11.10
CA GLY A 54 0.41 25.00 -11.49
C GLY A 54 1.21 25.94 -10.58
N GLY A 55 2.13 25.43 -9.76
CA GLY A 55 2.90 26.19 -8.76
C GLY A 55 2.20 26.36 -7.40
N SER A 56 1.04 25.73 -7.20
CA SER A 56 0.41 25.56 -5.89
C SER A 56 0.77 24.18 -5.34
N ARG A 57 1.13 24.12 -4.06
CA ARG A 57 1.41 22.87 -3.36
C ARG A 57 0.19 22.49 -2.52
N THR A 58 -0.32 21.29 -2.74
CA THR A 58 -1.41 20.70 -1.95
C THR A 58 -0.85 19.54 -1.14
N LEU A 59 -1.21 19.47 0.14
CA LEU A 59 -0.79 18.40 1.05
C LEU A 59 -1.96 17.48 1.35
N TYR A 60 -1.67 16.18 1.40
CA TYR A 60 -2.64 15.14 1.76
C TYR A 60 -2.12 14.35 2.96
N THR A 61 -2.94 14.22 4.00
CA THR A 61 -2.59 13.58 5.27
C THR A 61 -3.76 12.72 5.78
N ASP A 62 -3.48 11.82 6.72
CA ASP A 62 -4.51 11.03 7.41
C ASP A 62 -5.47 11.92 8.23
N GLU A 63 -4.91 12.77 9.10
CA GLU A 63 -5.68 13.76 9.88
C GLU A 63 -5.45 15.20 9.36
N PRO A 64 -6.23 15.69 8.38
CA PRO A 64 -6.00 16.99 7.75
C PRO A 64 -6.31 18.17 8.68
N THR A 65 -5.46 19.20 8.61
CA THR A 65 -5.68 20.50 9.25
C THR A 65 -6.05 21.59 8.23
N ASP A 66 -6.18 22.85 8.68
CA ASP A 66 -6.58 23.98 7.83
C ASP A 66 -5.62 24.16 6.63
N GLY A 67 -6.12 23.85 5.43
CA GLY A 67 -5.37 23.98 4.16
C GLY A 67 -4.77 22.67 3.64
N GLU A 68 -4.98 21.56 4.35
CA GLU A 68 -4.62 20.20 3.94
C GLU A 68 -5.88 19.44 3.49
N LEU A 69 -5.69 18.37 2.72
CA LEU A 69 -6.76 17.46 2.28
C LEU A 69 -6.53 16.08 2.89
N SER A 70 -7.59 15.27 2.99
CA SER A 70 -7.44 13.89 3.47
C SER A 70 -6.80 13.01 2.39
N GLU A 71 -5.94 12.09 2.80
CA GLU A 71 -5.32 11.10 1.89
C GLU A 71 -6.33 10.12 1.27
N HIS A 72 -7.53 9.98 1.84
CA HIS A 72 -8.64 9.22 1.28
C HIS A 72 -9.39 9.94 0.15
N THR A 73 -9.02 11.18 -0.18
CA THR A 73 -9.73 11.98 -1.21
C THR A 73 -9.27 11.72 -2.64
N LEU A 74 -8.07 11.15 -2.81
CA LEU A 74 -7.51 10.83 -4.11
C LEU A 74 -7.20 9.35 -4.21
N THR A 75 -7.44 8.82 -5.39
CA THR A 75 -7.00 7.48 -5.79
C THR A 75 -5.78 7.55 -6.69
N VAL A 76 -5.14 6.40 -6.91
CA VAL A 76 -4.05 6.26 -7.89
C VAL A 76 -4.50 6.69 -9.29
N ALA A 77 -5.79 6.57 -9.63
CA ALA A 77 -6.35 7.05 -10.89
C ALA A 77 -6.26 8.58 -11.07
N ASP A 78 -6.25 9.33 -9.97
CA ASP A 78 -6.38 10.79 -9.97
C ASP A 78 -5.04 11.52 -9.98
N ILE A 79 -3.92 10.79 -9.90
CA ILE A 79 -2.58 11.37 -9.77
C ILE A 79 -1.79 11.22 -11.07
N ASP A 80 -1.11 12.29 -11.48
CA ASP A 80 -0.11 12.23 -12.58
C ASP A 80 1.32 12.08 -12.02
N GLY A 81 1.51 12.47 -10.76
CA GLY A 81 2.75 12.36 -10.02
C GLY A 81 2.66 13.10 -8.69
N MET A 82 3.36 12.59 -7.67
CA MET A 82 3.34 13.14 -6.31
C MET A 82 4.67 12.89 -5.61
N THR A 83 4.87 13.50 -4.44
CA THR A 83 5.95 13.13 -3.53
C THR A 83 5.36 12.66 -2.22
N TYR A 84 5.73 11.45 -1.80
CA TYR A 84 5.46 10.93 -0.48
C TYR A 84 6.60 11.27 0.45
N PHE A 85 6.29 11.84 1.62
CA PHE A 85 7.26 12.17 2.66
C PHE A 85 7.03 11.24 3.85
N TYR A 86 8.09 10.58 4.31
CA TYR A 86 8.09 9.70 5.47
C TYR A 86 9.12 10.21 6.49
N ASP A 87 8.75 10.26 7.77
CA ASP A 87 9.56 10.88 8.82
C ASP A 87 10.15 12.23 8.35
N PRO A 88 9.34 13.31 8.35
CA PRO A 88 9.77 14.60 7.83
C PRO A 88 11.02 15.17 8.52
N ALA A 89 11.35 14.70 9.73
CA ALA A 89 12.58 15.06 10.41
C ALA A 89 13.82 14.35 9.82
N ALA A 90 13.66 13.12 9.32
CA ALA A 90 14.68 12.35 8.61
C ALA A 90 14.71 12.61 7.10
N THR A 91 13.77 13.39 6.56
CA THR A 91 13.73 13.86 5.16
C THR A 91 13.66 12.74 4.12
N TRP A 92 13.01 11.60 4.43
CA TRP A 92 12.75 10.60 3.40
C TRP A 92 11.65 11.12 2.48
N ALA A 93 12.01 11.33 1.21
CA ALA A 93 11.07 11.74 0.17
C ALA A 93 11.12 10.72 -0.97
N VAL A 94 9.96 10.23 -1.38
CA VAL A 94 9.80 9.29 -2.48
C VAL A 94 9.02 10.00 -3.58
N SER A 95 9.66 10.21 -4.74
CA SER A 95 8.92 10.66 -5.92
C SER A 95 8.09 9.51 -6.45
N ILE A 96 6.85 9.78 -6.81
CA ILE A 96 5.91 8.83 -7.40
C ILE A 96 5.56 9.37 -8.79
N ASP A 97 5.87 8.58 -9.81
CA ASP A 97 5.61 8.90 -11.21
C ASP A 97 4.70 7.83 -11.81
N VAL A 98 3.61 8.25 -12.45
CA VAL A 98 2.73 7.33 -13.18
C VAL A 98 3.31 7.04 -14.56
N LEU A 99 3.69 5.79 -14.79
CA LEU A 99 4.26 5.36 -16.08
C LEU A 99 3.18 5.09 -17.13
N GLY A 100 1.97 4.77 -16.69
CA GLY A 100 0.81 4.51 -17.53
C GLY A 100 -0.02 3.34 -17.01
N THR A 101 -0.98 2.92 -17.81
CA THR A 101 -1.86 1.79 -17.51
C THR A 101 -1.32 0.51 -18.15
N THR A 102 -1.61 -0.64 -17.55
CA THR A 102 -1.17 -1.94 -18.04
C THR A 102 -2.36 -2.87 -18.26
N ASP A 103 -2.34 -3.60 -19.39
CA ASP A 103 -3.32 -4.65 -19.73
C ASP A 103 -2.82 -6.05 -19.33
N VAL A 104 -1.69 -6.14 -18.62
CA VAL A 104 -1.12 -7.42 -18.22
C VAL A 104 -1.97 -8.00 -17.09
N ASP A 105 -2.58 -9.16 -17.35
CA ASP A 105 -3.37 -9.93 -16.39
C ASP A 105 -2.46 -10.59 -15.34
N MET A 106 -2.21 -9.87 -14.25
CA MET A 106 -1.38 -10.27 -13.11
C MET A 106 -2.07 -9.82 -11.81
N PRO A 107 -1.80 -10.50 -10.68
CA PRO A 107 -2.32 -10.06 -9.39
C PRO A 107 -1.87 -8.62 -9.10
N SER A 108 -2.72 -7.87 -8.41
CA SER A 108 -2.44 -6.51 -7.97
C SER A 108 -2.52 -6.45 -6.45
N PRO A 109 -1.59 -5.75 -5.78
CA PRO A 109 -0.39 -5.11 -6.31
C PRO A 109 0.73 -6.13 -6.65
N MET A 110 1.56 -5.80 -7.63
CA MET A 110 2.70 -6.64 -8.04
C MET A 110 3.97 -5.82 -8.23
N LEU A 111 5.08 -6.30 -7.65
CA LEU A 111 6.41 -5.78 -7.90
C LEU A 111 6.90 -6.17 -9.31
N VAL A 112 7.22 -5.16 -10.13
CA VAL A 112 7.80 -5.32 -11.47
C VAL A 112 9.32 -5.27 -11.42
N ASP A 113 9.90 -4.33 -10.66
CA ASP A 113 11.34 -4.19 -10.49
C ASP A 113 11.71 -3.55 -9.14
N ALA A 114 12.91 -3.86 -8.64
CA ALA A 114 13.48 -3.30 -7.42
C ALA A 114 14.98 -3.01 -7.59
N LEU A 115 15.32 -1.73 -7.73
CA LEU A 115 16.69 -1.23 -7.86
C LEU A 115 17.18 -0.61 -6.55
N GLY A 116 18.48 -0.78 -6.25
CA GLY A 116 19.09 -0.25 -5.03
C GLY A 116 18.71 -1.05 -3.78
N PRO A 117 19.25 -0.72 -2.60
CA PRO A 117 18.95 -1.40 -1.34
C PRO A 117 17.53 -1.15 -0.83
N ASP A 118 17.12 -1.88 0.22
CA ASP A 118 16.01 -1.44 1.07
C ASP A 118 16.44 -0.27 1.96
N VAL A 119 15.47 0.52 2.40
CA VAL A 119 15.72 1.64 3.29
C VAL A 119 16.18 1.13 4.67
N LEU A 120 17.15 1.84 5.23
CA LEU A 120 17.66 1.66 6.58
C LEU A 120 17.22 2.88 7.39
N GLU A 121 15.96 2.88 7.80
CA GLU A 121 15.31 4.01 8.47
C GLU A 121 16.15 4.56 9.64
N ALA A 122 16.76 3.67 10.43
CA ALA A 122 17.59 4.01 11.57
C ALA A 122 18.83 4.89 11.26
N CYS A 123 19.26 4.98 9.98
CA CYS A 123 20.36 5.89 9.60
C CYS A 123 19.92 7.36 9.47
N GLY A 124 18.61 7.63 9.45
CA GLY A 124 18.01 8.95 9.60
C GLY A 124 18.08 9.87 8.39
N SER A 125 18.62 9.45 7.24
CA SER A 125 18.47 10.18 5.96
C SER A 125 19.00 9.38 4.76
N PRO A 126 18.52 9.69 3.53
CA PRO A 126 19.11 9.17 2.28
C PRO A 126 20.60 9.52 2.12
N ASP A 127 21.02 10.70 2.58
CA ASP A 127 22.41 11.15 2.52
C ASP A 127 23.33 10.27 3.38
N MET A 128 22.89 9.94 4.61
CA MET A 128 23.65 9.05 5.49
C MET A 128 23.75 7.64 4.92
N MET A 129 22.66 7.12 4.33
CA MET A 129 22.71 5.84 3.63
C MET A 129 23.71 5.85 2.46
N SER A 130 23.75 6.95 1.72
CA SER A 130 24.70 7.12 0.61
C SER A 130 26.16 7.19 1.08
N ALA A 131 26.38 7.83 2.23
CA ALA A 131 27.68 7.83 2.90
C ALA A 131 28.07 6.42 3.36
N PHE A 132 27.12 5.65 3.90
CA PHE A 132 27.34 4.25 4.28
C PHE A 132 27.72 3.37 3.09
N HIS A 133 27.03 3.50 1.97
CA HIS A 133 27.38 2.76 0.75
C HIS A 133 28.79 3.11 0.26
N THR A 134 29.11 4.40 0.20
CA THR A 134 30.44 4.87 -0.20
C THR A 134 31.52 4.34 0.73
N GLU A 135 31.28 4.34 2.04
CA GLU A 135 32.22 3.82 3.02
C GLU A 135 32.37 2.30 2.93
N ALA A 136 31.29 1.55 2.69
CA ALA A 136 31.38 0.11 2.44
C ALA A 136 32.25 -0.21 1.23
N LEU A 137 32.12 0.55 0.13
CA LEU A 137 32.99 0.41 -1.05
C LEU A 137 34.45 0.72 -0.72
N ARG A 138 34.72 1.77 0.07
CA ARG A 138 36.08 2.13 0.49
C ARG A 138 36.72 1.01 1.31
N LEU A 139 35.99 0.46 2.28
CA LEU A 139 36.46 -0.64 3.11
C LEU A 139 36.70 -1.90 2.27
N ALA A 140 35.80 -2.23 1.33
CA ALA A 140 35.95 -3.37 0.42
C ALA A 140 37.14 -3.20 -0.54
N ALA A 141 37.47 -1.96 -0.90
CA ALA A 141 38.67 -1.63 -1.68
C ALA A 141 39.97 -1.63 -0.83
N GLY A 142 39.89 -1.89 0.47
CA GLY A 142 41.04 -1.90 1.38
C GLY A 142 41.60 -0.52 1.71
N LEU A 143 40.78 0.54 1.56
CA LEU A 143 41.16 1.91 1.94
C LEU A 143 41.05 2.12 3.45
N GLU A 144 41.73 3.15 3.95
CA GLU A 144 41.62 3.52 5.36
C GLU A 144 40.18 3.95 5.73
N PRO A 145 39.64 3.48 6.88
CA PRO A 145 38.28 3.80 7.32
C PRO A 145 38.07 5.31 7.54
N ASP A 146 36.95 5.85 7.09
CA ASP A 146 36.52 7.19 7.47
C ASP A 146 35.97 7.19 8.91
N LEU A 147 36.76 7.67 9.85
CA LEU A 147 36.42 7.70 11.28
C LEU A 147 35.12 8.47 11.62
N LYS A 148 34.56 9.25 10.70
CA LYS A 148 33.24 9.88 10.89
C LYS A 148 32.08 8.95 10.55
N VAL A 149 32.28 8.04 9.59
CA VAL A 149 31.21 7.22 9.00
C VAL A 149 31.32 5.76 9.40
N SER A 150 32.52 5.17 9.39
CA SER A 150 32.69 3.73 9.69
C SER A 150 32.15 3.32 11.06
N PRO A 151 32.32 4.09 12.15
CA PRO A 151 31.75 3.72 13.45
C PRO A 151 30.22 3.64 13.41
N LEU A 152 29.57 4.56 12.69
CA LEU A 152 28.10 4.56 12.53
C LEU A 152 27.67 3.38 11.66
N LEU A 153 28.32 3.19 10.51
CA LEU A 153 28.07 2.06 9.60
C LEU A 153 28.10 0.71 10.33
N LEU A 154 29.16 0.47 11.12
CA LEU A 154 29.35 -0.78 11.86
C LEU A 154 28.43 -0.90 13.08
N SER A 155 27.87 0.21 13.58
CA SER A 155 26.84 0.18 14.62
C SER A 155 25.49 -0.30 14.08
N PHE A 156 25.14 0.08 12.86
CA PHE A 156 23.89 -0.34 12.21
C PHE A 156 23.97 -1.70 11.51
N MET A 157 25.15 -2.08 11.03
CA MET A 157 25.39 -3.38 10.38
C MET A 157 26.58 -4.10 11.02
N PRO A 158 26.45 -4.51 12.29
CA PRO A 158 27.53 -5.16 13.00
C PRO A 158 27.84 -6.54 12.39
N VAL A 159 29.10 -6.95 12.49
CA VAL A 159 29.56 -8.32 12.12
C VAL A 159 29.45 -8.64 10.61
N MET A 160 29.20 -7.65 9.75
CA MET A 160 29.25 -7.84 8.29
C MET A 160 30.68 -7.63 7.76
N SER A 161 31.11 -8.45 6.81
CA SER A 161 32.33 -8.19 6.06
C SER A 161 32.11 -7.02 5.08
N PRO A 162 33.16 -6.30 4.65
CA PRO A 162 33.03 -5.20 3.71
C PRO A 162 32.27 -5.57 2.43
N GLU A 163 32.46 -6.77 1.89
CA GLU A 163 31.78 -7.24 0.68
C GLU A 163 30.27 -7.41 0.91
N ARG A 164 29.88 -7.92 2.08
CA ARG A 164 28.47 -8.05 2.46
C ARG A 164 27.81 -6.70 2.72
N LEU A 165 28.55 -5.74 3.26
CA LEU A 165 28.06 -4.37 3.41
C LEU A 165 27.76 -3.76 2.04
N VAL A 166 28.67 -3.93 1.07
CA VAL A 166 28.45 -3.46 -0.31
C VAL A 166 27.22 -4.13 -0.92
N GLU A 167 27.10 -5.45 -0.83
CA GLU A 167 25.95 -6.20 -1.37
C GLU A 167 24.63 -5.66 -0.79
N ARG A 168 24.54 -5.58 0.54
CA ARG A 168 23.33 -5.12 1.26
C ARG A 168 22.97 -3.67 0.96
N LEU A 169 23.96 -2.79 0.77
CA LEU A 169 23.75 -1.36 0.49
C LEU A 169 23.63 -1.06 -1.01
N SER A 170 23.77 -2.05 -1.88
CA SER A 170 23.67 -1.86 -3.33
C SER A 170 22.42 -2.47 -3.94
N HIS A 171 21.87 -3.52 -3.32
CA HIS A 171 20.83 -4.35 -3.92
C HIS A 171 19.72 -4.70 -2.94
N ALA A 172 18.49 -4.67 -3.44
CA ALA A 172 17.33 -5.21 -2.76
C ALA A 172 17.22 -6.71 -3.05
N HIS A 173 16.64 -7.44 -2.10
CA HIS A 173 16.29 -8.83 -2.31
C HIS A 173 14.86 -8.91 -2.88
N HIS A 174 14.75 -8.95 -4.21
CA HIS A 174 13.47 -8.84 -4.94
C HIS A 174 12.36 -9.77 -4.40
N PRO A 175 12.59 -11.06 -4.07
CA PRO A 175 11.54 -11.90 -3.50
C PRO A 175 11.02 -11.39 -2.15
N SER A 176 11.90 -10.84 -1.31
CA SER A 176 11.50 -10.29 -0.01
C SER A 176 10.70 -8.99 -0.15
N VAL A 177 11.04 -8.15 -1.14
CA VAL A 177 10.24 -6.96 -1.44
C VAL A 177 8.85 -7.36 -1.92
N ALA A 178 8.76 -8.32 -2.85
CA ALA A 178 7.49 -8.83 -3.35
C ALA A 178 6.63 -9.47 -2.24
N GLU A 179 7.24 -10.24 -1.34
CA GLU A 179 6.55 -10.86 -0.20
C GLU A 179 5.97 -9.81 0.76
N ARG A 180 6.72 -8.75 1.07
CA ARG A 180 6.20 -7.65 1.89
C ARG A 180 5.01 -6.95 1.22
N ILE A 181 5.11 -6.66 -0.07
CA ILE A 181 4.02 -6.03 -0.84
C ILE A 181 2.77 -6.92 -0.82
N ALA A 182 2.93 -8.22 -1.08
CA ALA A 182 1.81 -9.16 -1.07
C ALA A 182 1.15 -9.26 0.32
N TYR A 183 1.96 -9.33 1.39
CA TYR A 183 1.44 -9.35 2.76
C TYR A 183 0.69 -8.07 3.13
N THR A 184 1.21 -6.90 2.75
CA THR A 184 0.52 -5.62 2.96
C THR A 184 -0.79 -5.56 2.18
N ALA A 185 -0.80 -6.05 0.94
CA ALA A 185 -2.02 -6.10 0.15
C ALA A 185 -3.10 -6.96 0.79
N GLU A 186 -2.75 -8.15 1.29
CA GLU A 186 -3.69 -9.01 2.02
C GLU A 186 -4.31 -8.26 3.22
N ASN A 187 -3.53 -7.47 3.96
CA ASN A 187 -4.06 -6.69 5.07
C ASN A 187 -4.97 -5.54 4.62
N LEU A 188 -4.65 -4.86 3.51
CA LEU A 188 -5.51 -3.81 2.94
C LEU A 188 -6.88 -4.37 2.54
N PHE A 189 -6.91 -5.55 1.90
CA PHE A 189 -8.17 -6.22 1.58
C PHE A 189 -8.98 -6.60 2.83
N LEU A 190 -8.32 -7.08 3.90
CA LEU A 190 -9.01 -7.43 5.14
C LEU A 190 -9.54 -6.21 5.91
N THR A 191 -8.92 -5.04 5.76
CA THR A 191 -9.36 -3.82 6.47
C THR A 191 -10.62 -3.23 5.81
N ASN A 192 -10.82 -3.44 4.51
CA ASN A 192 -12.06 -3.07 3.83
C ASN A 192 -13.28 -3.91 4.30
N ASP A 193 -13.07 -5.12 4.81
CA ASP A 193 -14.15 -5.91 5.42
C ASP A 193 -14.62 -5.33 6.76
N ASP A 194 -13.77 -4.56 7.47
CA ASP A 194 -14.14 -3.88 8.72
C ASP A 194 -15.01 -2.62 8.46
N GLU A 195 -14.90 -1.96 7.29
CA GLU A 195 -15.86 -0.89 6.91
C GLU A 195 -17.29 -1.42 6.76
N LEU A 196 -17.44 -2.70 6.42
CA LEU A 196 -18.71 -3.42 6.38
C LEU A 196 -19.32 -3.60 7.79
N MET A 197 -18.49 -3.59 8.84
CA MET A 197 -18.91 -3.63 10.25
C MET A 197 -19.31 -2.25 10.79
N ASP A 198 -18.87 -1.16 10.14
CA ASP A 198 -19.26 0.22 10.47
C ASP A 198 -20.53 0.69 9.72
N ASP A 199 -21.10 -0.14 8.85
CA ASP A 199 -22.43 0.09 8.26
C ASP A 199 -23.51 0.05 9.36
N PRO A 200 -24.41 1.04 9.46
CA PRO A 200 -25.57 0.99 10.36
C PRO A 200 -26.45 -0.28 10.21
N ARG A 201 -26.35 -0.97 9.07
CA ARG A 201 -27.01 -2.24 8.73
C ARG A 201 -26.15 -3.47 9.01
N ALA A 202 -24.92 -3.32 9.51
CA ALA A 202 -24.06 -4.44 9.91
C ALA A 202 -24.79 -5.50 10.77
N PRO A 203 -25.69 -5.14 11.73
CA PRO A 203 -26.45 -6.14 12.47
C PRO A 203 -27.35 -7.02 11.57
N GLU A 204 -27.97 -6.43 10.54
CA GLU A 204 -28.86 -7.14 9.60
C GLU A 204 -28.06 -8.01 8.63
N ILE A 205 -26.89 -7.52 8.19
CA ILE A 205 -25.96 -8.27 7.32
C ILE A 205 -25.36 -9.46 8.07
N ILE A 206 -24.97 -9.28 9.33
CA ILE A 206 -24.46 -10.36 10.20
C ILE A 206 -25.54 -11.42 10.45
N GLU A 207 -26.78 -11.00 10.74
CA GLU A 207 -27.91 -11.95 10.89
C GLU A 207 -28.20 -12.69 9.58
N GLY A 208 -28.11 -12.00 8.43
CA GLY A 208 -28.23 -12.58 7.10
C GLY A 208 -27.13 -13.61 6.81
N PHE A 209 -25.88 -13.31 7.20
CA PHE A 209 -24.74 -14.20 7.03
C PHE A 209 -24.87 -15.46 7.90
N ASP A 210 -25.28 -15.30 9.16
CA ASP A 210 -25.54 -16.44 10.05
C ASP A 210 -26.64 -17.34 9.49
N SER A 211 -27.71 -16.75 8.93
CA SER A 211 -28.79 -17.50 8.27
C SER A 211 -28.27 -18.23 7.02
N PHE A 212 -27.42 -17.58 6.24
CA PHE A 212 -26.80 -18.14 5.04
C PHE A 212 -25.90 -19.33 5.36
N VAL A 213 -25.00 -19.19 6.33
CA VAL A 213 -24.15 -20.28 6.81
C VAL A 213 -24.99 -21.42 7.39
N GLN A 214 -26.08 -21.11 8.11
CA GLN A 214 -26.99 -22.13 8.63
C GLN A 214 -27.78 -22.87 7.55
N SER A 215 -28.06 -22.22 6.42
CA SER A 215 -28.73 -22.84 5.27
C SER A 215 -27.84 -23.78 4.46
N ARG A 216 -26.51 -23.69 4.65
CA ARG A 216 -25.48 -24.42 3.90
C ARG A 216 -24.78 -25.48 4.75
N PRO A 217 -25.26 -26.75 4.74
CA PRO A 217 -24.68 -27.82 5.55
C PRO A 217 -23.25 -28.19 5.15
N ASP A 218 -22.85 -27.89 3.91
CA ASP A 218 -21.49 -28.00 3.41
C ASP A 218 -20.52 -27.01 4.09
N LEU A 219 -20.95 -25.77 4.32
CA LEU A 219 -20.16 -24.78 5.05
C LEU A 219 -20.06 -25.10 6.54
N GLN A 220 -21.17 -25.55 7.15
CA GLN A 220 -21.16 -26.03 8.53
C GLN A 220 -20.18 -27.18 8.73
N GLN A 221 -20.14 -28.10 7.78
CA GLN A 221 -19.22 -29.23 7.84
C GLN A 221 -17.74 -28.78 7.77
N ILE A 222 -17.44 -27.71 7.02
CA ILE A 222 -16.10 -27.12 6.99
C ILE A 222 -15.75 -26.48 8.33
N LEU A 223 -16.66 -25.68 8.90
CA LEU A 223 -16.47 -25.04 10.21
C LEU A 223 -16.26 -26.06 11.35
N ASP A 224 -16.93 -27.21 11.27
CA ASP A 224 -16.84 -28.27 12.29
C ASP A 224 -15.62 -29.19 12.15
N LEU A 225 -15.13 -29.41 10.94
CA LEU A 225 -14.10 -30.43 10.66
C LEU A 225 -12.73 -29.86 10.28
N ASP A 226 -12.67 -28.64 9.76
CA ASP A 226 -11.41 -28.01 9.36
C ASP A 226 -10.75 -27.34 10.59
N PRO A 227 -9.49 -27.69 10.92
CA PRO A 227 -8.77 -27.01 12.00
C PRO A 227 -8.42 -25.55 11.68
N ASN A 228 -8.48 -25.11 10.41
CA ASN A 228 -8.29 -23.72 9.99
C ASN A 228 -9.35 -23.31 8.95
N PRO A 229 -10.63 -23.21 9.35
CA PRO A 229 -11.73 -23.00 8.41
C PRO A 229 -11.62 -21.66 7.67
N GLU A 230 -10.99 -20.67 8.31
CA GLU A 230 -10.77 -19.30 7.81
C GLU A 230 -9.82 -19.26 6.59
N ARG A 231 -9.11 -20.35 6.33
CA ARG A 231 -8.23 -20.52 5.15
C ARG A 231 -8.83 -21.47 4.10
N ASN A 232 -10.05 -21.94 4.32
CA ASN A 232 -10.68 -22.91 3.44
C ASN A 232 -11.21 -22.18 2.19
N PRO A 233 -10.74 -22.55 0.98
CA PRO A 233 -11.09 -21.83 -0.24
C PRO A 233 -12.60 -21.88 -0.56
N THR A 234 -13.30 -22.94 -0.12
CA THR A 234 -14.75 -23.06 -0.28
C THR A 234 -15.48 -22.08 0.63
N LEU A 235 -15.01 -21.90 1.86
CA LEU A 235 -15.59 -20.94 2.80
C LEU A 235 -15.32 -19.51 2.36
N ILE A 236 -14.10 -19.22 1.90
CA ILE A 236 -13.71 -17.89 1.40
C ILE A 236 -14.54 -17.52 0.17
N ALA A 237 -14.65 -18.40 -0.83
CA ALA A 237 -15.46 -18.14 -2.02
C ALA A 237 -16.94 -17.93 -1.68
N ALA A 238 -17.45 -18.70 -0.73
CA ALA A 238 -18.81 -18.58 -0.20
C ALA A 238 -19.07 -17.24 0.51
N MET A 239 -18.09 -16.74 1.27
CA MET A 239 -18.16 -15.44 1.93
C MET A 239 -18.12 -14.32 0.88
N SER A 240 -17.19 -14.37 -0.06
CA SER A 240 -17.09 -13.38 -1.14
C SER A 240 -18.37 -13.30 -1.98
N GLU A 241 -19.03 -14.43 -2.26
CA GLU A 241 -20.32 -14.46 -2.97
C GLU A 241 -21.44 -13.76 -2.17
N PHE A 242 -21.56 -14.07 -0.88
CA PHE A 242 -22.57 -13.44 -0.01
C PHE A 242 -22.40 -11.92 0.09
N PHE A 243 -21.17 -11.45 0.32
CA PHE A 243 -20.90 -10.02 0.46
C PHE A 243 -20.99 -9.28 -0.89
N ALA A 244 -20.66 -9.93 -2.01
CA ALA A 244 -20.89 -9.36 -3.34
C ALA A 244 -22.38 -9.17 -3.67
N ASP A 245 -23.24 -10.13 -3.27
CA ASP A 245 -24.69 -10.02 -3.44
C ASP A 245 -25.26 -8.87 -2.58
N GLN A 246 -24.82 -8.74 -1.33
CA GLN A 246 -25.24 -7.65 -0.44
C GLN A 246 -24.73 -6.27 -0.90
N ALA A 247 -23.50 -6.19 -1.42
CA ALA A 247 -22.96 -4.98 -2.03
C ALA A 247 -23.72 -4.55 -3.29
N SER A 248 -24.25 -5.51 -4.05
CA SER A 248 -25.08 -5.24 -5.24
C SER A 248 -26.47 -4.71 -4.87
N GLU A 249 -27.09 -5.22 -3.80
CA GLU A 249 -28.37 -4.71 -3.26
C GLU A 249 -28.24 -3.26 -2.70
N LEU A 250 -27.03 -2.82 -2.34
CA LEU A 250 -26.76 -1.45 -1.89
C LEU A 250 -26.68 -0.42 -3.03
N THR A 251 -26.52 -0.85 -4.28
CA THR A 251 -26.41 0.02 -5.47
C THR A 251 -27.67 0.10 -6.33
N GLU A 252 -28.73 -0.67 -6.02
CA GLU A 252 -30.06 -0.49 -6.61
C GLU A 252 -30.75 0.72 -5.96
N GLU A 253 -30.53 1.92 -6.54
CA GLU A 253 -31.45 3.04 -6.32
C GLU A 253 -32.88 2.59 -6.68
N PRO A 254 -33.90 2.87 -5.84
CA PRO A 254 -35.27 2.52 -6.19
C PRO A 254 -35.65 3.26 -7.46
N ASP A 255 -36.00 2.51 -8.52
CA ASP A 255 -36.67 3.05 -9.69
C ASP A 255 -37.87 3.89 -9.20
N GLU A 256 -37.77 5.22 -9.32
CA GLU A 256 -38.91 6.11 -9.14
C GLU A 256 -39.93 5.73 -10.21
N ASP A 257 -40.94 4.95 -9.81
CA ASP A 257 -42.23 4.84 -10.47
C ASP A 257 -42.77 6.27 -10.68
N THR A 258 -42.50 6.86 -11.84
CA THR A 258 -43.24 8.03 -12.33
C THR A 258 -44.63 7.57 -12.74
N ASP A 259 -45.49 7.31 -11.75
CA ASP A 259 -46.92 7.12 -11.93
C ASP A 259 -47.58 8.52 -11.98
N SER A 260 -47.41 9.20 -13.12
CA SER A 260 -48.14 10.43 -13.40
C SER A 260 -49.58 10.08 -13.79
N ASP A 261 -50.42 9.81 -12.78
CA ASP A 261 -51.86 9.63 -12.91
C ASP A 261 -52.59 10.84 -12.28
N GLU A 262 -52.45 12.03 -12.90
CA GLU A 262 -53.44 13.09 -12.71
C GLU A 262 -54.51 12.97 -13.80
N ARG A 263 -55.60 12.27 -13.44
CA ARG A 263 -56.86 12.28 -14.19
C ARG A 263 -57.68 13.52 -13.85
N ASP A 264 -58.06 14.22 -14.91
CA ASP A 264 -59.39 14.80 -15.18
C ASP A 264 -60.15 15.50 -14.03
N GLU A 265 -60.27 16.83 -14.15
CA GLU A 265 -61.56 17.49 -13.91
C GLU A 265 -62.02 18.26 -15.16
N LYS A 266 -63.21 17.87 -15.62
CA LYS A 266 -64.01 18.48 -16.69
C LYS A 266 -64.66 19.79 -16.22
N ASP A 267 -64.62 20.84 -17.02
CA ASP A 267 -65.75 21.35 -17.83
C ASP A 267 -65.33 22.59 -18.66
#